data_AF-A0A2R2W6I9-F1
#
_entry.id   AF-A0A2R2W6I9-F1
#
_cell.length_a   1.000
_cell.length_b   1.000
_cell.length_c   1.000
_cell.angle_alpha   90.00
_cell.angle_beta   90.00
_cell.angle_gamma   90.00
#
_symmetry.space_group_name_H-M   'P 1'
#
loop_
_entity.id
_entity.type
_entity.pdbx_description
1 polymer ?
#
loop_
_entity_poly.entity_id
_entity_poly.type
_entity_poly.pdbx_seq_one_letter_code
_entity_poly.pdbx_strand_id
1 'polypeptide(L)'
;MDTPGEDQSVGQVIDRLAEKFPLLERDHIRDVVNQEHQVFAGKPIRDYVPVLVERQAKIRLKEDAANPPVRPRAEASTGATSSGRDA
;
A
#
# COMPACT_ATOMS: atom_id res chain seq x y z
N MET A 1 -10.31 -18.17 3.25
CA MET A 1 -10.47 -17.79 4.66
C MET A 1 -9.18 -17.15 5.07
N ASP A 2 -9.20 -15.84 5.34
CA ASP A 2 -8.05 -15.14 5.90
C ASP A 2 -7.80 -15.65 7.31
N THR A 3 -6.54 -15.83 7.70
CA THR A 3 -6.23 -16.40 9.01
C THR A 3 -6.45 -15.33 10.09
N PRO A 4 -6.99 -15.68 11.27
CA PRO A 4 -7.17 -14.72 12.35
C PRO A 4 -5.85 -14.03 12.69
N GLY A 5 -5.78 -12.71 12.50
CA GLY A 5 -4.57 -11.91 12.73
C GLY A 5 -3.74 -11.60 11.49
N GLU A 6 -4.14 -12.07 10.30
CA GLU A 6 -3.45 -11.72 9.04
C GLU A 6 -3.47 -10.21 8.78
N ASP A 7 -4.64 -9.56 8.87
CA ASP A 7 -4.76 -8.10 8.67
C ASP A 7 -3.94 -7.30 9.69
N GLN A 8 -3.92 -7.77 10.95
CA GLN A 8 -3.07 -7.19 11.99
C GLN A 8 -1.59 -7.37 11.65
N SER A 9 -1.22 -8.52 11.09
CA SER A 9 0.13 -8.81 10.63
C SER A 9 0.54 -7.93 9.44
N VAL A 10 -0.37 -7.68 8.50
CA VAL A 10 -0.15 -6.75 7.37
C VAL A 10 0.04 -5.31 7.89
N GLY A 11 -0.77 -4.86 8.85
CA GLY A 11 -0.58 -3.56 9.50
C GLY A 11 0.81 -3.42 10.13
N GLN A 12 1.27 -4.43 10.88
CA GLN A 12 2.61 -4.44 11.47
C GLN A 12 3.74 -4.47 10.43
N VAL A 13 3.53 -5.12 9.28
CA VAL A 13 4.47 -5.07 8.15
C VAL A 13 4.61 -3.65 7.62
N ILE A 14 3.50 -2.91 7.47
CA ILE A 14 3.52 -1.50 7.05
C ILE A 14 4.33 -0.65 8.04
N ASP A 15 4.11 -0.84 9.35
CA ASP A 15 4.84 -0.11 10.39
C ASP A 15 6.35 -0.34 10.30
N ARG A 16 6.78 -1.61 10.25
CA ARG A 16 8.21 -1.96 10.14
C ARG A 16 8.85 -1.40 8.87
N LEU A 17 8.14 -1.42 7.75
CA LEU A 17 8.65 -0.87 6.49
C LEU A 17 8.70 0.65 6.52
N ALA A 18 7.73 1.32 7.15
CA ALA A 18 7.76 2.78 7.33
C ALA A 18 8.96 3.24 8.17
N GLU A 19 9.30 2.51 9.24
CA GLU A 19 10.52 2.77 10.01
C GLU A 19 11.80 2.57 9.17
N LYS A 20 11.79 1.60 8.26
CA LYS A 20 12.95 1.24 7.43
C LYS A 20 13.17 2.19 6.25
N PHE A 21 12.10 2.76 5.72
CA PHE A 21 12.12 3.65 4.54
C PHE A 21 11.53 5.02 4.90
N PRO A 22 12.16 5.79 5.81
CA PRO A 22 11.59 7.05 6.31
C PRO A 22 11.50 8.16 5.24
N LEU A 23 12.16 7.98 4.09
CA LEU A 23 12.12 8.92 2.97
C LEU A 23 10.94 8.65 2.01
N LEU A 24 10.23 7.53 2.18
CA LEU A 24 9.05 7.21 1.40
C LEU A 24 7.79 7.51 2.23
N GLU A 25 6.79 8.09 1.59
CA GLU A 25 5.49 8.33 2.23
C GLU A 25 4.87 7.01 2.69
N ARG A 26 4.36 6.99 3.93
CA ARG A 26 3.71 5.81 4.53
C ARG A 26 2.56 5.28 3.66
N ASP A 27 1.84 6.18 2.98
CA ASP A 27 0.76 5.82 2.07
C ASP A 27 1.26 5.01 0.87
N HIS A 28 2.41 5.38 0.30
CA HIS A 28 3.05 4.61 -0.77
C HIS A 28 3.50 3.23 -0.29
N ILE A 29 4.08 3.17 0.91
CA ILE A 29 4.47 1.90 1.54
C ILE A 29 3.26 0.98 1.73
N ARG A 30 2.15 1.52 2.23
CA ARG A 30 0.89 0.79 2.38
C ARG A 30 0.36 0.28 1.05
N ASP A 31 0.38 1.10 0.00
CA ASP A 31 -0.09 0.70 -1.33
C ASP A 31 0.75 -0.44 -1.90
N VAL A 32 2.08 -0.37 -1.76
CA VAL A 32 2.99 -1.45 -2.18
C VAL A 32 2.71 -2.73 -1.40
N VAL A 33 2.60 -2.66 -0.06
CA VAL A 33 2.31 -3.82 0.79
C VAL A 33 0.97 -4.47 0.42
N ASN A 34 -0.07 -3.66 0.21
CA ASN A 34 -1.39 -4.15 -0.19
C ASN A 34 -1.35 -4.82 -1.56
N GLN A 35 -0.62 -4.25 -2.53
CA GLN A 35 -0.47 -4.86 -3.86
C GLN A 35 0.19 -6.25 -3.78
N GLU A 36 1.25 -6.40 -2.98
CA GLU A 36 1.91 -7.70 -2.78
C GLU A 36 1.01 -8.69 -2.00
N HIS A 37 0.19 -8.20 -1.07
CA HIS A 37 -0.76 -9.02 -0.30
C HIS A 37 -1.87 -9.60 -1.18
N GLN A 38 -2.39 -8.82 -2.12
CA GLN A 38 -3.46 -9.24 -3.04
C GLN A 38 -3.05 -10.42 -3.94
N VAL A 39 -1.76 -10.62 -4.21
CA VAL A 39 -1.26 -11.79 -4.96
C VAL A 39 -1.61 -13.13 -4.28
N PHE A 40 -1.84 -13.09 -2.97
CA PHE A 40 -2.18 -14.27 -2.17
C PHE A 40 -3.68 -14.42 -1.89
N ALA A 41 -4.51 -13.50 -2.40
CA ALA A 41 -5.96 -13.57 -2.25
C ALA A 41 -6.51 -14.91 -2.77
N GLY A 42 -7.41 -15.53 -2.01
CA GLY A 42 -8.05 -16.80 -2.37
C GLY A 42 -7.18 -18.05 -2.20
N LYS A 43 -5.93 -17.95 -1.74
CA LYS A 43 -5.10 -19.12 -1.45
C LYS A 43 -5.48 -19.74 -0.09
N PRO A 44 -5.49 -21.09 0.03
CA PRO A 44 -5.95 -21.77 1.23
C PRO A 44 -4.96 -21.75 2.41
N ILE A 45 -3.66 -21.56 2.15
CA ILE A 45 -2.61 -21.49 3.18
C ILE A 45 -2.12 -20.05 3.25
N ARG A 46 -2.33 -19.38 4.41
CA ARG A 46 -2.02 -17.95 4.56
C ARG A 46 -1.06 -17.59 5.70
N ASP A 47 -0.63 -18.55 6.52
CA ASP A 47 0.25 -18.31 7.69
C ASP A 47 1.58 -17.61 7.35
N TYR A 48 2.11 -17.85 6.14
CA TYR A 48 3.39 -17.29 5.68
C TYR A 48 3.22 -16.02 4.83
N VAL A 49 1.99 -15.60 4.55
CA VAL A 49 1.72 -14.44 3.70
C VAL A 49 2.38 -13.16 4.23
N PRO A 50 2.30 -12.81 5.54
CA PRO A 50 2.93 -11.58 6.03
C PRO A 50 4.44 -11.52 5.76
N VAL A 51 5.15 -12.65 5.92
CA VAL A 51 6.60 -12.74 5.68
C VAL A 51 6.94 -12.60 4.21
N LEU A 52 6.16 -13.23 3.33
CA LEU A 52 6.35 -13.14 1.88
C LEU A 52 6.06 -11.71 1.38
N VAL A 53 4.96 -11.12 1.83
CA VAL A 53 4.58 -9.74 1.51
C VAL A 53 5.66 -8.76 1.95
N GLU A 54 6.14 -8.84 3.19
CA GLU A 54 7.21 -7.98 3.69
C GLU A 54 8.48 -8.09 2.85
N ARG A 55 8.86 -9.31 2.46
CA ARG A 55 10.04 -9.55 1.63
C ARG A 55 9.90 -8.89 0.25
N GLN A 56 8.76 -9.07 -0.43
CA GLN A 56 8.54 -8.54 -1.77
C GLN A 56 8.39 -7.01 -1.76
N ALA A 57 7.61 -6.48 -0.81
CA ALA A 57 7.46 -5.04 -0.63
C ALA A 57 8.82 -4.37 -0.37
N LYS A 58 9.67 -4.97 0.47
CA LYS A 58 11.02 -4.45 0.73
C LYS A 58 11.93 -4.42 -0.51
N ILE A 59 11.78 -5.35 -1.45
CA ILE A 59 12.55 -5.33 -2.71
C ILE A 59 12.11 -4.13 -3.55
N ARG A 60 10.79 -4.00 -3.77
CA ARG A 60 10.23 -2.91 -4.57
C ARG A 60 10.47 -1.52 -3.97
N LEU A 61 10.32 -1.37 -2.65
CA LEU A 61 10.59 -0.10 -1.97
C LEU A 61 12.06 0.33 -2.03
N LYS A 62 13.01 -0.62 -2.11
CA LYS A 62 14.42 -0.28 -2.36
C LYS A 62 14.63 0.30 -3.76
N GLU A 63 13.93 -0.24 -4.75
CA GLU A 63 13.97 0.26 -6.12
C GLU A 63 13.32 1.65 -6.20
N ASP A 64 12.17 1.84 -5.57
CA ASP A 64 11.47 3.14 -5.48
C ASP A 64 12.29 4.19 -4.72
N ALA A 65 13.04 3.80 -3.68
CA ALA A 65 13.92 4.71 -2.97
C ALA A 65 15.17 5.10 -3.78
N ALA A 66 15.65 4.20 -4.65
CA ALA A 66 16.76 4.46 -5.55
C ALA A 66 16.34 5.27 -6.80
N ASN A 67 15.06 5.19 -7.17
CA ASN A 67 14.46 5.93 -8.27
C ASN A 67 13.15 6.56 -7.78
N PRO A 68 13.18 7.77 -7.20
CA PRO A 68 12.01 8.36 -6.57
C PRO A 68 10.86 8.37 -7.59
N PRO A 69 9.71 7.75 -7.29
CA PRO A 69 8.61 7.70 -8.22
C PRO A 69 8.22 9.13 -8.57
N VAL A 70 8.26 9.46 -9.88
CA VAL A 70 7.67 10.68 -10.41
C VAL A 70 6.18 10.57 -10.11
N ARG A 71 5.73 11.12 -8.99
CA ARG A 71 4.30 11.18 -8.68
C ARG A 71 3.65 12.05 -9.76
N PRO A 72 2.64 11.58 -10.50
CA PRO A 72 1.78 12.49 -11.21
C PRO A 72 1.22 13.43 -10.14
N ARG A 73 1.56 14.72 -10.24
CA ARG A 73 1.01 15.79 -9.42
C ARG A 73 -0.49 15.59 -9.43
N ALA A 74 -1.06 15.21 -8.28
CA ALA A 74 -2.50 15.00 -8.12
C ALA A 74 -3.23 16.13 -8.84
N GLU A 75 -3.82 15.81 -9.98
CA GLU A 75 -4.56 16.75 -10.78
C GLU A 75 -5.76 17.14 -9.92
N ALA A 76 -5.86 18.44 -9.67
CA ALA A 76 -6.86 19.05 -8.85
C ALA A 76 -8.24 18.46 -9.19
N SER A 77 -8.88 17.86 -8.19
CA SER A 77 -10.34 17.86 -8.11
C SER A 77 -10.79 19.32 -8.08
N THR A 78 -10.88 19.92 -9.27
CA THR A 78 -11.57 21.18 -9.50
C THR A 78 -13.04 20.86 -9.32
N GLY A 79 -13.61 21.43 -8.27
CA GLY A 79 -14.96 21.14 -7.82
C GLY A 79 -15.99 21.28 -8.94
N ALA A 80 -16.78 20.22 -9.13
CA ALA A 80 -18.08 20.33 -9.75
C ALA A 80 -19.01 21.11 -8.79
N THR A 81 -18.95 22.43 -8.88
CA THR A 81 -20.00 23.32 -8.37
C THR A 81 -20.98 23.55 -9.51
N SER A 82 -22.16 22.94 -9.44
CA SER A 82 -23.43 23.51 -9.89
C SER A 82 -24.57 22.53 -9.59
N SER A 83 -24.91 22.45 -8.30
CA SER A 83 -26.30 22.23 -7.90
C SER A 83 -26.92 23.61 -7.67
N GLY A 84 -27.94 23.95 -8.45
CA GLY A 84 -28.92 24.96 -8.02
C GLY A 84 -29.41 25.95 -9.07
N ARG A 85 -30.70 25.81 -9.37
CA ARG A 85 -31.70 26.85 -9.70
C ARG A 85 -31.70 27.43 -11.11
N ASP A 86 -32.75 27.06 -11.86
CA ASP A 86 -33.78 27.92 -12.47
C ASP A 86 -34.88 26.95 -12.98
N ALA A 87 -36.19 27.16 -12.98
CA ALA A 87 -37.15 28.09 -12.39
C ALA A 87 -38.51 27.37 -12.53
#